data_AF-A0A950A478-F1
#
_entry.id   AF-A0A950A478-F1
#
_cell.length_a   1.000
_cell.length_b   1.000
_cell.length_c   1.000
_cell.angle_alpha   90.00
_cell.angle_beta   90.00
_cell.angle_gamma   90.00
#
_symmetry.space_group_name_H-M   'P 1'
#
loop_
_entity.id
_entity.type
_entity.pdbx_description
1 polymer ?
#
loop_
_entity_poly.entity_id
_entity_poly.type
_entity_poly.pdbx_seq_one_letter_code
_entity_poly.pdbx_strand_id
1 'polypeptide(L)'
;SPNRDGFLLGLMSDDLYKTSHSFIFGDASDTDRIAVVSTFRLRPEFYNEKPDDAALFNRVLKECVHALGHAFGLKHCYNARCAMYYSHSVYDTDGKQNYFCDTCDKRLRANR
;
A
#
# COMPACT_ATOMS: atom_id res chain seq x y z
N SER A 1 -11.33 20.22 -8.21
CA SER A 1 -10.58 19.88 -9.43
C SER A 1 -11.47 19.10 -10.39
N PRO A 2 -11.30 19.26 -11.71
CA PRO A 2 -12.23 18.75 -12.71
C PRO A 2 -12.18 17.21 -12.76
N ASN A 3 -13.36 16.60 -12.99
CA ASN A 3 -13.62 15.20 -13.34
C ASN A 3 -12.40 14.28 -13.34
N ARG A 4 -12.22 13.47 -12.28
CA ARG A 4 -11.36 12.29 -12.36
C ARG A 4 -12.23 11.05 -12.24
N ASP A 5 -12.52 10.44 -13.38
CA ASP A 5 -13.11 9.09 -13.46
C ASP A 5 -12.11 7.99 -13.03
N GLY A 6 -11.06 8.34 -12.28
CA GLY A 6 -9.95 7.46 -11.94
C GLY A 6 -9.31 7.80 -10.60
N PHE A 7 -8.30 7.03 -10.25
CA PHE A 7 -7.57 7.15 -8.99
C PHE A 7 -6.27 7.95 -9.19
N LEU A 8 -5.90 8.74 -8.18
CA LEU A 8 -4.56 9.34 -8.11
C LEU A 8 -3.71 8.53 -7.13
N LEU A 9 -2.55 8.07 -7.56
CA LEU A 9 -1.54 7.48 -6.67
C LEU A 9 -0.29 8.37 -6.68
N GLY A 10 0.01 8.97 -5.53
CA GLY A 10 1.25 9.68 -5.30
C GLY A 10 2.36 8.73 -4.83
N LEU A 11 3.56 8.88 -5.38
CA LEU A 11 4.77 8.22 -4.89
C LEU A 11 5.74 9.28 -4.40
N MET A 12 6.30 9.06 -3.21
CA MET A 12 7.27 9.99 -2.62
C MET A 12 8.46 9.29 -1.97
N SER A 13 9.55 10.03 -1.82
CA SER A 13 10.78 9.57 -1.19
C SER A 13 10.90 9.95 0.28
N ASP A 14 10.08 10.88 0.77
CA ASP A 14 10.08 11.31 2.16
C ASP A 14 9.27 10.39 3.06
N ASP A 15 9.63 10.32 4.34
CA ASP A 15 8.94 9.51 5.34
C ASP A 15 7.52 10.02 5.61
N LEU A 16 6.59 9.10 5.87
CA LEU A 16 5.19 9.43 6.15
C LEU A 16 4.81 9.00 7.57
N TYR A 17 4.03 9.83 8.24
CA TYR A 17 3.52 9.57 9.58
C TYR A 17 2.07 10.03 9.73
N LYS A 18 1.38 9.44 10.70
CA LYS A 18 0.04 9.82 11.15
C LYS A 18 0.05 9.92 12.66
N THR A 19 -0.81 10.75 13.23
CA THR A 19 -0.89 10.98 14.70
C THR A 19 -1.04 9.71 15.53
N SER A 20 -1.58 8.63 14.95
CA SER A 20 -1.79 7.34 15.59
C SER A 20 -0.66 6.32 15.41
N HIS A 21 0.36 6.60 14.58
CA HIS A 21 1.39 5.63 14.20
C HIS A 21 2.77 6.27 14.08
N SER A 22 3.82 5.53 14.48
CA SER A 22 5.20 5.98 14.36
C SER A 22 5.63 6.25 12.91
N PHE A 23 5.01 5.56 11.95
CA PHE A 23 5.14 5.79 10.51
C PHE A 23 4.02 5.05 9.75
N ILE A 24 3.89 5.33 8.45
CA ILE A 24 3.07 4.56 7.52
C ILE A 24 3.81 4.37 6.20
N PHE A 25 3.58 3.25 5.52
CA PHE A 25 4.08 3.09 4.14
C PHE A 25 3.24 3.85 3.12
N GLY A 26 1.97 4.07 3.41
CA GLY A 26 1.06 4.78 2.55
C GLY A 26 -0.28 5.01 3.22
N ASP A 27 -1.12 5.77 2.54
CA ASP A 27 -2.47 6.09 2.97
C ASP A 27 -3.39 6.31 1.78
N ALA A 28 -4.71 6.26 2.01
CA ALA A 28 -5.68 6.59 0.98
C ALA A 28 -6.97 7.20 1.52
N SER A 29 -7.61 7.99 0.66
CA SER A 29 -8.99 8.46 0.79
C SER A 29 -9.84 7.72 -0.24
N ASP A 30 -10.83 6.96 0.22
CA ASP A 30 -11.84 6.32 -0.64
C ASP A 30 -12.80 7.35 -1.24
N THR A 31 -13.09 8.40 -0.48
CA THR A 31 -13.98 9.50 -0.89
C THR A 31 -13.36 10.32 -2.02
N ASP A 32 -12.09 10.68 -1.89
CA ASP A 32 -11.39 11.48 -2.90
C ASP A 32 -10.74 10.64 -4.01
N ARG A 33 -10.70 9.31 -3.85
CA ARG A 33 -10.01 8.37 -4.74
C ARG A 33 -8.53 8.69 -4.93
N ILE A 34 -7.88 9.04 -3.83
CA ILE A 34 -6.45 9.39 -3.78
C ILE A 34 -5.75 8.41 -2.86
N ALA A 35 -4.57 7.96 -3.27
CA ALA A 35 -3.64 7.18 -2.47
C ALA A 35 -2.25 7.81 -2.53
N VAL A 36 -1.45 7.60 -1.50
CA VAL A 36 -0.03 7.96 -1.45
C VAL A 36 0.77 6.80 -0.88
N VAL A 37 1.97 6.55 -1.41
CA VAL A 37 2.93 5.58 -0.89
C VAL A 37 4.30 6.22 -0.81
N SER A 38 4.97 6.03 0.33
CA SER A 38 6.37 6.41 0.53
C SER A 38 7.30 5.24 0.26
N THR A 39 8.35 5.52 -0.48
CA THR A 39 9.46 4.58 -0.71
C THR A 39 10.50 4.62 0.41
N PHE A 40 10.45 5.61 1.30
CA PHE A 40 11.51 5.90 2.29
C PHE A 40 11.87 4.67 3.12
N ARG A 41 10.86 4.02 3.71
CA ARG A 41 11.03 2.81 4.53
C ARG A 41 10.85 1.50 3.76
N LEU A 42 10.70 1.54 2.44
CA LEU A 42 10.66 0.33 1.60
C LEU A 42 12.05 -0.02 1.05
N ARG A 43 12.97 0.94 1.08
CA ARG A 43 14.36 0.79 0.68
C ARG A 43 15.11 -0.14 1.64
N PRO A 44 15.74 -1.23 1.15
CA PRO A 44 16.63 -2.07 1.97
C PRO A 44 17.65 -1.26 2.77
N GLU A 45 18.17 -0.16 2.20
CA GLU A 45 19.18 0.70 2.79
C GLU A 45 18.71 1.37 4.09
N PHE A 46 17.41 1.61 4.25
CA PHE A 46 16.84 2.12 5.51
C PHE A 46 17.09 1.13 6.68
N TYR A 47 17.19 -0.16 6.37
CA TYR A 47 17.44 -1.24 7.32
C TYR A 47 18.90 -1.69 7.35
N ASN A 48 19.83 -0.88 6.82
CA ASN A 48 21.25 -1.21 6.67
C ASN A 48 21.52 -2.46 5.81
N GLU A 49 20.60 -2.82 4.93
CA GLU A 49 20.79 -3.86 3.92
C GLU A 49 21.45 -3.26 2.67
N LYS A 50 22.00 -4.12 1.80
CA LYS A 50 22.53 -3.68 0.50
C LYS A 50 21.38 -3.22 -0.40
N PRO A 51 21.61 -2.25 -1.30
CA PRO A 51 20.63 -1.90 -2.32
C PRO A 51 20.16 -3.14 -3.09
N ASP A 52 18.84 -3.28 -3.21
CA ASP A 52 18.19 -4.35 -3.96
C ASP A 52 16.96 -3.75 -4.66
N ASP A 53 17.12 -3.42 -5.93
CA ASP A 53 16.08 -2.82 -6.76
C ASP A 53 14.88 -3.74 -6.95
N ALA A 54 15.09 -5.07 -6.96
CA ALA A 54 14.02 -6.04 -7.10
C ALA A 54 13.18 -6.10 -5.83
N ALA A 55 13.82 -6.09 -4.66
CA ALA A 55 13.13 -6.00 -3.38
C ALA A 55 12.35 -4.68 -3.26
N LEU A 56 12.99 -3.54 -3.57
CA LEU A 56 12.34 -2.24 -3.55
C LEU A 56 11.13 -2.20 -4.49
N PHE A 57 11.26 -2.64 -5.74
CA PHE A 57 10.16 -2.67 -6.69
C PHE A 57 9.00 -3.52 -6.18
N ASN A 58 9.29 -4.71 -5.64
CA ASN A 58 8.27 -5.62 -5.13
C ASN A 58 7.51 -5.01 -3.94
N ARG A 59 8.24 -4.39 -3.01
CA ARG A 59 7.69 -3.69 -1.84
C ARG A 59 6.79 -2.52 -2.26
N VAL A 60 7.28 -1.67 -3.17
CA VAL A 60 6.50 -0.54 -3.72
C VAL A 60 5.23 -1.03 -4.39
N LEU A 61 5.32 -2.06 -5.23
CA LEU A 61 4.15 -2.63 -5.90
C LEU A 61 3.10 -3.09 -4.89
N LYS A 62 3.50 -3.82 -3.85
CA LYS A 62 2.58 -4.33 -2.82
C LYS A 62 1.90 -3.21 -2.03
N GLU A 63 2.64 -2.19 -1.61
CA GLU A 63 2.05 -1.05 -0.89
C GLU A 63 1.18 -0.18 -1.81
N CYS A 64 1.50 -0.06 -3.10
CA CYS A 64 0.65 0.61 -4.07
C CYS A 64 -0.69 -0.11 -4.26
N VAL A 65 -0.66 -1.44 -4.39
CA VAL A 65 -1.89 -2.25 -4.49
C VAL A 65 -2.71 -2.14 -3.21
N HIS A 66 -2.06 -2.15 -2.04
CA HIS A 66 -2.71 -1.97 -0.74
C HIS A 66 -3.40 -0.60 -0.63
N ALA A 67 -2.67 0.48 -0.90
CA ALA A 67 -3.19 1.85 -0.81
C ALA A 67 -4.31 2.10 -1.82
N LEU A 68 -4.18 1.60 -3.06
CA LEU A 68 -5.28 1.65 -4.04
C LEU A 68 -6.47 0.82 -3.58
N GLY A 69 -6.27 -0.36 -2.98
CA GLY A 69 -7.35 -1.15 -2.40
C GLY A 69 -8.15 -0.35 -1.37
N HIS A 70 -7.48 0.45 -0.52
CA HIS A 70 -8.15 1.40 0.35
C HIS A 70 -8.89 2.51 -0.40
N ALA A 71 -8.30 3.07 -1.46
CA ALA A 71 -9.00 4.05 -2.30
C ALA A 71 -10.27 3.45 -2.96
N PHE A 72 -10.28 2.14 -3.25
CA PHE A 72 -11.47 1.38 -3.68
C PHE A 72 -12.46 1.04 -2.54
N GLY A 73 -12.22 1.53 -1.32
CA GLY A 73 -13.07 1.30 -0.16
C GLY A 73 -12.84 -0.03 0.57
N LEU A 74 -11.81 -0.81 0.19
CA LEU A 74 -11.47 -2.01 0.93
C LEU A 74 -10.91 -1.65 2.31
N LYS A 75 -11.18 -2.51 3.29
CA LYS A 75 -10.57 -2.44 4.63
C LYS A 75 -9.50 -3.52 4.76
N HIS A 76 -8.71 -3.45 5.81
CA HIS A 76 -7.66 -4.44 6.07
C HIS A 76 -8.21 -5.87 6.08
N CYS A 77 -7.36 -6.80 5.64
CA CYS A 77 -7.64 -8.23 5.61
C CYS A 77 -6.79 -8.95 6.65
N TYR A 78 -7.36 -9.93 7.34
CA TYR A 78 -6.62 -10.77 8.30
C TYR A 78 -5.74 -11.85 7.61
N ASN A 79 -5.91 -12.08 6.31
CA ASN A 79 -5.07 -13.01 5.57
C ASN A 79 -3.71 -12.36 5.29
N ALA A 80 -2.66 -12.84 5.98
CA ALA A 80 -1.28 -12.35 5.87
C ALA A 80 -0.70 -12.42 4.45
N ARG A 81 -1.27 -13.24 3.55
CA ARG A 81 -0.85 -13.32 2.14
C ARG A 81 -1.61 -12.36 1.23
N CYS A 82 -2.67 -11.71 1.69
CA CYS A 82 -3.45 -10.77 0.87
C CYS A 82 -2.72 -9.42 0.77
N ALA A 83 -2.80 -8.74 -0.38
CA ALA A 83 -2.30 -7.37 -0.52
C ALA A 83 -2.94 -6.39 0.50
N MET A 84 -4.19 -6.63 0.93
CA MET A 84 -4.87 -5.85 1.96
C MET A 84 -4.47 -6.21 3.41
N TYR A 85 -3.48 -7.07 3.63
CA TYR A 85 -2.91 -7.26 4.97
C TYR A 85 -2.22 -5.97 5.44
N TYR A 86 -2.43 -5.60 6.70
CA TYR A 86 -1.82 -4.42 7.29
C TYR A 86 -0.36 -4.70 7.65
N SER A 87 0.55 -3.92 7.07
CA SER A 87 1.99 -4.07 7.31
C SER A 87 2.44 -3.14 8.44
N HIS A 88 2.89 -3.70 9.56
CA HIS A 88 3.53 -2.94 10.63
C HIS A 88 5.03 -2.74 10.39
N SER A 89 5.62 -3.59 9.54
CA SER A 89 7.04 -3.61 9.20
C SER A 89 7.24 -3.96 7.73
N VAL A 90 8.46 -3.74 7.22
CA VAL A 90 8.82 -4.15 5.86
C VAL A 90 8.74 -5.68 5.68
N TYR A 91 8.96 -6.45 6.76
CA TYR A 91 8.87 -7.91 6.72
C TYR A 91 7.43 -8.39 6.50
N ASP A 92 6.43 -7.66 7.01
CA ASP A 92 5.02 -7.94 6.71
C ASP A 92 4.71 -7.69 5.23
N THR A 93 5.27 -6.61 4.67
CA THR A 93 5.19 -6.32 3.23
C THR A 93 5.89 -7.40 2.41
N ASP A 94 7.06 -7.85 2.81
CA ASP A 94 7.75 -8.96 2.14
C ASP A 94 6.92 -10.26 2.21
N GLY A 95 6.24 -10.47 3.34
CA GLY A 95 5.39 -11.63 3.61
C GLY A 95 4.04 -11.66 2.88
N LYS A 96 3.47 -10.54 2.44
CA LYS A 96 2.21 -10.53 1.68
C LYS A 96 2.41 -10.76 0.18
N GLN A 97 1.34 -11.02 -0.55
CA GLN A 97 1.34 -11.04 -2.02
C GLN A 97 0.98 -9.66 -2.58
N ASN A 98 1.23 -9.45 -3.87
CA ASN A 98 0.81 -8.24 -4.60
C ASN A 98 -0.60 -8.32 -5.20
N TYR A 99 -1.38 -9.35 -4.85
CA TYR A 99 -2.75 -9.54 -5.32
C TYR A 99 -3.73 -9.74 -4.15
N PHE A 100 -5.00 -9.46 -4.42
CA PHE A 100 -6.08 -9.67 -3.45
C PHE A 100 -6.41 -11.15 -3.31
N CYS A 101 -6.75 -11.58 -2.09
CA CYS A 101 -7.40 -12.88 -1.90
C CYS A 101 -8.82 -12.86 -2.47
N ASP A 102 -9.41 -14.03 -2.69
CA ASP A 102 -10.76 -14.17 -3.28
C ASP A 102 -11.83 -13.32 -2.57
N THR A 103 -11.74 -13.21 -1.24
CA THR A 103 -12.68 -12.39 -0.46
C THR A 103 -12.54 -10.90 -0.76
N CYS A 104 -11.30 -10.40 -0.87
CA CYS A 104 -11.06 -8.99 -1.19
C CYS A 104 -11.37 -8.70 -2.66
N ASP A 105 -11.09 -9.62 -3.58
CA ASP A 105 -11.44 -9.48 -4.99
C ASP A 105 -12.97 -9.42 -5.19
N LYS A 106 -13.73 -10.28 -4.50
CA LYS A 106 -15.20 -10.23 -4.51
C LYS A 106 -15.74 -8.89 -3.99
N ARG A 107 -15.18 -8.38 -2.88
CA ARG A 107 -15.56 -7.06 -2.34
C ARG A 107 -15.22 -5.93 -3.30
N LEU A 108 -14.05 -5.98 -3.93
CA LEU A 108 -13.63 -5.00 -4.92
C LEU A 108 -14.60 -4.93 -6.10
N ARG A 109 -15.04 -6.09 -6.60
CA ARG A 109 -16.02 -6.16 -7.70
C ARG A 109 -17.40 -5.67 -7.31
N ALA A 110 -17.80 -5.86 -6.06
CA ALA A 110 -19.07 -5.35 -5.54
C ALA A 110 -19.06 -3.83 -5.31
N ASN A 111 -17.88 -3.23 -5.13
CA ASN A 111 -17.70 -1.78 -4.96
C ASN A 111 -17.54 -1.03 -6.29
N ARG A 112 -17.63 -1.71 -7.44
CA ARG A 112 -17.54 -1.10 -8.77
C ARG A 112 -18.89 -0.54 -9.23
#